data_AF-A0A8C9APV4-F1
#
_entry.id   AF-A0A8C9APV4-F1
#
_cell.length_a   1.000
_cell.length_b   1.000
_cell.length_c   1.000
_cell.angle_alpha   90.00
_cell.angle_beta   90.00
_cell.angle_gamma   90.00
#
_symmetry.space_group_name_H-M   'P 1'
#
loop_
_entity.id
_entity.type
_entity.pdbx_description
1 polymer ?
#
loop_
_entity_poly.entity_id
_entity_poly.type
_entity_poly.pdbx_seq_one_letter_code
_entity_poly.pdbx_strand_id
1 'polypeptide(L)'
;MSRTVVVLGGGISGLAASYHLSRAPYPPKVVLVEGSERLGGWIRSVRGRDGAIFELGPRGIRPAGALGARTLLMVSLGDSSLEADHIISAIPASGIWTFGAILRRPRHPGNRV
;
A
#
# COMPACT_ATOMS: atom_id res chain seq x y z
N MET A 1 -5.35 -5.68 -34.82
CA MET A 1 -4.85 -4.41 -34.23
C MET A 1 -4.63 -4.64 -32.74
N SER A 2 -3.40 -4.51 -32.23
CA SER A 2 -3.18 -4.53 -30.77
C SER A 2 -3.71 -3.23 -30.16
N ARG A 3 -4.61 -3.34 -29.17
CA ARG A 3 -5.13 -2.17 -28.44
C ARG A 3 -4.00 -1.62 -27.57
N THR A 4 -3.85 -0.30 -27.56
CA THR A 4 -2.95 0.40 -26.64
C THR A 4 -3.79 1.08 -25.57
N VAL A 5 -3.42 0.90 -24.30
CA VAL A 5 -4.05 1.55 -23.16
C VAL A 5 -3.00 2.40 -22.46
N VAL A 6 -3.30 3.69 -22.31
CA VAL A 6 -2.45 4.63 -21.56
C VAL A 6 -3.04 4.81 -20.17
N VAL A 7 -2.22 4.61 -19.15
CA VAL A 7 -2.54 4.87 -17.74
C VAL A 7 -1.82 6.13 -17.31
N LEU A 8 -2.57 7.13 -16.83
CA LEU A 8 -2.02 8.41 -16.37
C LEU A 8 -1.93 8.40 -14.84
N GLY A 9 -0.71 8.58 -14.32
CA GLY A 9 -0.37 8.55 -12.90
C GLY A 9 0.25 7.23 -12.45
N GLY A 10 1.50 7.26 -12.03
CA GLY A 10 2.29 6.17 -11.48
C GLY A 10 2.14 5.97 -9.96
N GLY A 11 1.04 6.43 -9.37
CA GLY A 11 0.65 6.11 -8.00
C GLY A 11 0.16 4.66 -7.84
N ILE A 12 -0.17 4.24 -6.62
CA ILE A 12 -0.61 2.86 -6.32
C ILE A 12 -1.76 2.38 -7.22
N SER A 13 -2.73 3.25 -7.51
CA SER A 13 -3.87 2.91 -8.36
C SER A 13 -3.46 2.68 -9.82
N GLY A 14 -2.59 3.52 -10.38
CA GLY A 14 -2.13 3.38 -11.76
C GLY A 14 -1.16 2.21 -11.94
N LEU A 15 -0.32 1.95 -10.94
CA LEU A 15 0.52 0.73 -10.89
C LEU A 15 -0.35 -0.52 -10.83
N ALA A 16 -1.36 -0.56 -9.96
CA ALA A 16 -2.30 -1.69 -9.88
C ALA A 16 -3.11 -1.88 -11.17
N ALA A 17 -3.59 -0.80 -11.78
CA ALA A 17 -4.29 -0.87 -13.06
C ALA A 17 -3.39 -1.43 -14.17
N SER A 18 -2.15 -0.93 -14.26
CA SER A 18 -1.16 -1.40 -15.24
C SER A 18 -0.80 -2.88 -15.02
N TYR A 19 -0.66 -3.29 -13.76
CA TYR A 19 -0.41 -4.68 -13.37
C TYR A 19 -1.54 -5.62 -13.79
N HIS A 20 -2.81 -5.23 -13.57
CA HIS A 20 -3.94 -6.07 -13.96
C HIS A 20 -4.14 -6.10 -15.48
N LEU A 21 -3.94 -4.99 -16.17
CA LEU A 21 -4.04 -4.92 -17.63
C LEU A 21 -2.98 -5.81 -18.32
N SER A 22 -1.75 -5.83 -17.80
CA SER A 22 -0.66 -6.61 -18.39
C SER A 22 -0.82 -8.13 -18.18
N ARG A 23 -1.66 -8.55 -17.24
CA ARG A 23 -1.93 -9.97 -16.92
C ARG A 23 -3.31 -10.45 -17.38
N ALA A 24 -4.05 -9.63 -18.13
CA ALA A 24 -5.29 -10.07 -18.75
C ALA A 24 -5.01 -11.22 -19.75
N PRO A 25 -5.99 -12.11 -20.04
CA PRO A 25 -5.79 -13.21 -21.01
C PRO A 25 -5.33 -12.75 -22.40
N TYR A 26 -5.71 -11.54 -22.80
CA TYR A 26 -5.30 -10.90 -24.04
C TYR A 26 -4.78 -9.49 -23.72
N PRO A 27 -3.54 -9.37 -23.20
CA PRO A 27 -3.06 -8.12 -22.64
C PRO A 27 -2.86 -7.07 -23.76
N PRO A 28 -3.42 -5.85 -23.62
CA PRO A 28 -3.11 -4.76 -24.53
C PRO A 28 -1.66 -4.29 -24.31
N LYS A 29 -1.16 -3.46 -25.23
CA LYS A 29 0.05 -2.67 -24.96
C LYS A 29 -0.30 -1.65 -23.87
N VAL A 30 0.32 -1.76 -22.70
CA VAL A 30 0.11 -0.81 -21.59
C VAL A 30 1.23 0.22 -21.59
N VAL A 31 0.87 1.51 -21.53
CA VAL A 31 1.80 2.62 -21.37
C VAL A 31 1.44 3.38 -20.10
N LEU A 32 2.30 3.34 -19.09
CA LEU A 32 2.13 4.12 -17.86
C LEU A 32 2.90 5.43 -18.00
N VAL A 33 2.23 6.55 -17.74
CA VAL A 33 2.83 7.89 -17.75
C VAL A 33 2.69 8.50 -16.37
N GLU A 34 3.81 8.92 -15.79
CA GLU A 34 3.87 9.59 -14.49
C GLU A 34 4.49 10.98 -14.66
N GLY A 35 3.92 11.97 -13.98
CA GLY A 35 4.36 13.36 -14.10
C GLY A 35 5.58 13.71 -13.24
N SER A 36 5.85 12.93 -12.19
CA SER A 36 7.01 13.09 -11.32
C SER A 36 8.18 12.20 -11.70
N GLU A 37 9.32 12.42 -11.05
CA GLU A 37 10.55 11.63 -11.21
C GLU A 37 10.48 10.21 -10.64
N ARG A 38 9.36 9.83 -10.00
CA ARG A 38 9.24 8.53 -9.32
C ARG A 38 7.84 7.96 -9.39
N LEU A 39 7.76 6.64 -9.25
CA LEU A 39 6.51 5.93 -9.04
C LEU A 39 6.11 5.92 -7.55
N GLY A 40 4.91 5.44 -7.26
CA GLY A 40 4.39 5.19 -5.91
C GLY A 40 3.42 6.24 -5.38
N GLY A 41 3.41 7.45 -5.94
CA GLY A 41 2.53 8.53 -5.46
C GLY A 41 2.78 8.81 -3.98
N TRP A 42 1.75 8.80 -3.13
CA TRP A 42 1.91 9.02 -1.68
C TRP A 42 2.74 7.95 -0.96
N ILE A 43 2.89 6.75 -1.53
CA ILE A 43 3.75 5.71 -0.94
C ILE A 43 5.20 6.12 -1.18
N ARG A 44 5.92 6.41 -0.09
CA ARG A 44 7.31 6.87 -0.13
C ARG A 44 8.00 6.63 1.19
N SER A 45 9.07 5.87 1.15
CA SER A 45 10.00 5.67 2.26
C SER A 45 11.29 6.45 2.00
N VAL A 46 11.92 6.99 3.04
CA VAL A 46 13.27 7.55 2.97
C VAL A 46 14.13 6.93 4.06
N ARG A 47 15.40 6.64 3.75
CA ARG A 47 16.35 6.08 4.71
C ARG A 47 17.21 7.18 5.31
N GLY A 48 17.18 7.29 6.64
CA GLY A 48 18.03 8.18 7.42
C GLY A 48 19.50 7.76 7.41
N ARG A 49 20.37 8.66 7.89
CA ARG A 49 21.83 8.40 7.98
C ARG A 49 22.18 7.28 8.95
N ASP A 50 21.35 7.09 9.96
CA ASP A 50 21.39 6.02 10.95
C ASP A 50 20.80 4.70 10.44
N GLY A 51 20.34 4.67 9.19
CA GLY A 51 19.70 3.52 8.58
C GLY A 51 18.21 3.38 8.93
N ALA A 52 17.63 4.29 9.71
CA ALA A 52 16.20 4.28 10.03
C ALA A 52 15.34 4.53 8.78
N ILE A 53 14.16 3.91 8.72
CA ILE A 53 13.20 4.11 7.63
C ILE A 53 12.11 5.09 8.09
N PHE A 54 11.97 6.19 7.36
CA PHE A 54 10.91 7.17 7.55
C PHE A 54 9.90 7.05 6.41
N GLU A 55 8.71 6.57 6.75
CA GLU A 55 7.57 6.58 5.84
C GLU A 55 6.97 8.00 5.75
N LEU A 56 6.99 8.57 4.55
CA LEU A 56 6.47 9.91 4.25
C LEU A 56 4.99 9.88 3.83
N GLY A 57 4.37 8.71 3.87
CA GLY A 57 2.97 8.49 3.52
C GLY A 57 2.36 7.34 4.34
N PRO A 58 1.65 6.40 3.71
CA PRO A 58 1.11 5.23 4.39
C PRO A 58 2.22 4.40 5.05
N ARG A 59 2.01 3.96 6.30
CA ARG A 59 3.00 3.17 7.07
C ARG A 59 2.59 1.71 7.31
N GLY A 60 1.52 1.27 6.65
CA GLY A 60 0.98 -0.07 6.83
C GLY A 60 -0.38 -0.22 6.18
N ILE A 61 -0.76 -1.46 5.96
CA ILE A 61 -2.07 -1.86 5.43
C ILE A 61 -2.77 -2.77 6.43
N ARG A 62 -4.10 -2.81 6.39
CA ARG A 62 -4.88 -3.80 7.17
C ARG A 62 -5.18 -4.99 6.26
N PRO A 63 -4.63 -6.18 6.53
CA PRO A 63 -4.85 -7.34 5.67
C PRO A 63 -6.23 -8.00 5.87
N ALA A 64 -7.06 -7.47 6.77
CA ALA A 64 -8.37 -8.05 7.10
C ALA A 64 -9.32 -8.11 5.90
N GLY A 65 -9.97 -9.26 5.74
CA GLY A 65 -10.93 -9.52 4.67
C GLY A 65 -10.29 -9.73 3.29
N ALA A 66 -11.12 -10.11 2.32
CA ALA A 66 -10.65 -10.45 0.96
C ALA A 66 -9.91 -9.29 0.26
N LEU A 67 -10.35 -8.06 0.48
CA LEU A 67 -9.72 -6.86 -0.10
C LEU A 67 -8.35 -6.57 0.55
N GLY A 68 -8.25 -6.73 1.87
CA GLY A 68 -6.98 -6.57 2.59
C GLY A 68 -5.95 -7.60 2.16
N ALA A 69 -6.35 -8.87 2.05
CA ALA A 69 -5.49 -9.95 1.57
C ALA A 69 -4.99 -9.73 0.14
N ARG A 70 -5.86 -9.27 -0.77
CA ARG A 70 -5.46 -8.93 -2.15
C ARG A 70 -4.49 -7.75 -2.20
N THR A 71 -4.70 -6.75 -1.35
CA THR A 71 -3.79 -5.61 -1.26
C THR A 71 -2.41 -6.05 -0.75
N LEU A 72 -2.37 -6.90 0.28
CA LEU A 72 -1.14 -7.48 0.80
C LEU A 72 -0.40 -8.27 -0.29
N LEU A 73 -1.10 -9.14 -1.02
CA LEU A 73 -0.52 -9.88 -2.14
C LEU A 73 0.10 -8.94 -3.19
N MET A 74 -0.59 -7.88 -3.60
CA MET A 74 -0.04 -6.93 -4.57
C MET A 74 1.23 -6.23 -4.07
N VAL A 75 1.29 -5.87 -2.79
CA VAL A 75 2.49 -5.26 -2.19
C VAL A 75 3.64 -6.27 -2.16
N SER A 76 3.40 -7.51 -1.73
CA SER A 76 4.43 -8.56 -1.67
C SER A 76 4.96 -8.98 -3.05
N LEU A 77 4.16 -8.84 -4.11
CA LEU A 77 4.61 -9.13 -5.48
C LEU A 77 5.54 -8.04 -6.04
N GLY A 78 5.50 -6.83 -5.50
CA GLY A 78 6.34 -5.71 -5.92
C GLY A 78 7.70 -5.65 -5.24
N ASP A 79 7.88 -6.38 -4.13
CA ASP A 79 9.08 -6.30 -3.32
C ASP A 79 9.48 -7.69 -2.81
N SER A 80 10.51 -8.26 -3.43
CA SER A 80 11.07 -9.56 -3.05
C SER A 80 11.81 -9.54 -1.71
N SER A 81 11.91 -8.38 -1.04
CA SER A 81 12.63 -8.19 0.22
C SER A 81 11.72 -7.91 1.43
N LEU A 82 10.41 -7.79 1.24
CA LEU A 82 9.47 -7.56 2.34
C LEU A 82 9.04 -8.89 2.97
N GLU A 83 9.64 -9.23 4.11
CA GLU A 83 9.01 -10.18 5.02
C GLU A 83 7.68 -9.60 5.55
N ALA A 84 6.64 -10.43 5.59
CA ALA A 84 5.27 -10.04 5.93
C ALA A 84 5.15 -9.32 7.29
N ASP A 85 6.12 -9.51 8.17
CA ASP A 85 6.20 -8.94 9.51
C ASP A 85 6.36 -7.40 9.49
N HIS A 86 6.96 -6.82 8.45
CA HIS A 86 7.11 -5.36 8.32
C HIS A 86 5.88 -4.65 7.75
N ILE A 87 5.00 -5.38 7.04
CA ILE A 87 3.82 -4.80 6.36
C ILE A 87 2.61 -4.76 7.32
N ILE A 88 2.54 -5.71 8.25
CA ILE A 88 1.46 -5.77 9.23
C ILE A 88 1.77 -4.74 10.32
N SER A 89 1.15 -3.56 10.21
CA SER A 89 1.06 -2.66 11.35
C SER A 89 0.29 -3.37 12.46
N ALA A 90 1.01 -3.97 13.41
CA ALA A 90 0.45 -4.31 14.70
C ALA A 90 -0.02 -2.99 15.32
N ILE A 91 -1.33 -2.71 15.29
CA ILE A 91 -1.92 -1.61 16.04
C ILE A 91 -2.17 -2.18 17.44
N PRO A 92 -1.25 -2.03 18.41
CA PRO A 92 -1.35 -2.76 19.67
C PRO A 92 -2.42 -2.11 20.56
N ALA A 93 -2.68 -0.82 20.32
CA ALA A 93 -3.77 -0.03 20.86
C ALA A 93 -3.97 1.21 19.99
N SER A 94 -5.23 1.58 19.73
CA SER A 94 -5.56 2.92 19.25
C SER A 94 -6.00 3.77 20.45
N GLY A 95 -5.48 5.00 20.53
CA GLY A 95 -5.88 6.00 21.51
C GLY A 95 -6.58 7.16 20.82
N ILE A 96 -7.48 7.83 21.54
CA ILE A 96 -8.10 9.08 21.11
C ILE A 96 -7.67 10.15 22.11
N TRP A 97 -7.09 11.25 21.62
CA TRP A 97 -6.78 12.39 22.46
C TRP A 97 -8.04 13.26 22.63
N THR A 98 -8.46 13.46 23.87
CA THR A 98 -9.62 14.29 24.22
C THR A 98 -9.49 14.79 25.65
N PHE A 99 -9.99 16.00 25.93
CA PHE A 99 -9.93 16.62 27.26
C PHE A 99 -8.53 16.62 27.90
N GLY A 100 -7.49 16.86 27.10
CA GLY A 100 -6.11 16.91 27.59
C GLY A 100 -5.47 15.56 27.93
N ALA A 101 -6.14 14.43 27.66
CA ALA A 101 -5.64 13.09 27.93
C ALA A 101 -5.77 12.15 26.72
N ILE A 102 -4.94 11.11 26.66
CA ILE A 102 -5.08 10.01 25.70
C ILE A 102 -5.95 8.92 26.34
N LEU A 103 -7.13 8.70 25.79
CA LEU A 103 -8.02 7.63 26.21
C LEU A 103 -7.84 6.42 25.29
N ARG A 104 -7.66 5.24 25.87
CA ARG A 104 -7.60 3.99 25.10
C ARG A 104 -8.98 3.70 24.52
N ARG A 105 -9.03 3.38 23.23
CA ARG A 105 -10.30 2.98 22.59
C ARG A 105 -10.80 1.67 23.20
N PRO A 106 -12.08 1.58 23.62
CA PRO A 106 -12.67 0.32 24.07
C PRO A 106 -12.59 -0.74 22.96
N ARG A 107 -12.23 -1.98 23.31
CA ARG A 107 -12.27 -3.11 22.37
C ARG A 107 -13.67 -3.71 22.36
N HIS A 108 -14.28 -3.80 21.18
CA HIS A 108 -15.56 -4.51 21.03
C HIS A 108 -15.33 -6.02 21.20
N PRO A 109 -16.14 -6.77 21.98
CA PRO A 109 -15.90 -8.19 22.27
C PRO A 109 -15.86 -9.13 21.06
N GLY A 110 -16.25 -8.68 19.87
CA GLY A 110 -16.24 -9.47 18.62
C GLY A 110 -14.98 -9.33 17.75
N ASN A 111 -14.06 -8.41 18.05
CA ASN A 111 -12.82 -8.25 17.30
C ASN A 111 -11.70 -9.06 17.97
N ARG A 112 -11.60 -10.36 17.63
CA ARG A 112 -10.33 -11.08 17.74
C ARG A 112 -9.66 -11.04 16.37
N VAL A 113 -8.39 -10.66 16.37
CA VAL A 113 -7.52 -10.73 15.19
C VAL A 113 -7.18 -12.19 14.95
#